data_AF-A0A290ZVF9-F1
#
_entry.id   AF-A0A290ZVF9-F1
#
_cell.length_a   1.000
_cell.length_b   1.000
_cell.length_c   1.000
_cell.angle_alpha   90.00
_cell.angle_beta   90.00
_cell.angle_gamma   90.00
#
_symmetry.space_group_name_H-M   'P 1'
#
loop_
_entity.id
_entity.type
_entity.pdbx_description
1 polymer ?
#
loop_
_entity_poly.entity_id
_entity_poly.type
_entity_poly.pdbx_seq_one_letter_code
_entity_poly.pdbx_strand_id
1 'polypeptide(L)'
;MKKMMAQMGSGGEGPMDMMQKMMGQMGSQPGGEAGNPMQQMMGMCSEILAAIHKTTSMAALATPELHTLFGEWMESLEREALAALDDQGAADATALATKLKISEASAIHVVAHLASKGKVSLSVRATGQGAP
;
A
#
# COMPACT_ATOMS: atom_id res chain seq x y z
N MET A 1 -54.09 -42.37 14.32
CA MET A 1 -52.69 -42.67 14.73
C MET A 1 -51.82 -43.35 13.66
N LYS A 2 -52.33 -43.78 12.48
CA LYS A 2 -51.47 -44.32 11.39
C LYS A 2 -50.83 -43.26 10.48
N LYS A 3 -51.40 -42.05 10.41
CA LYS A 3 -50.92 -40.96 9.54
C LYS A 3 -49.77 -40.13 10.15
N MET A 4 -49.56 -40.19 11.47
CA MET A 4 -48.45 -39.52 12.16
C MET A 4 -47.16 -40.35 12.20
N MET A 5 -47.21 -41.68 11.98
CA MET A 5 -46.01 -42.53 11.91
C MET A 5 -45.36 -42.59 10.52
N ALA A 6 -46.11 -42.34 9.44
CA ALA A 6 -45.56 -42.32 8.09
C ALA A 6 -44.70 -41.06 7.81
N GLN A 7 -44.84 -40.02 8.63
CA GLN A 7 -44.12 -38.75 8.47
C GLN A 7 -42.81 -38.69 9.27
N MET A 8 -42.49 -39.74 10.05
CA MET A 8 -41.20 -39.88 10.76
C MET A 8 -40.23 -40.85 10.05
N GLY A 9 -40.56 -41.33 8.85
CA GLY A 9 -39.75 -42.32 8.11
C GLY A 9 -38.93 -41.75 6.95
N SER A 10 -38.93 -40.43 6.72
CA SER A 10 -38.17 -39.83 5.62
C SER A 10 -37.40 -38.60 6.09
N GLY A 11 -36.08 -38.71 6.18
CA GLY A 11 -35.22 -37.54 6.36
C GLY A 11 -34.30 -37.68 7.56
N GLY A 12 -33.26 -38.48 7.38
CA GLY A 12 -32.08 -38.43 8.22
C GLY A 12 -30.96 -39.08 7.46
N GLU A 13 -30.12 -38.28 6.80
CA GLU A 13 -28.85 -38.74 6.23
C GLU A 13 -28.17 -39.57 7.32
N GLY A 14 -27.94 -40.85 7.04
CA GLY A 14 -27.31 -41.74 8.00
C GLY A 14 -25.91 -41.20 8.34
N PRO A 15 -25.34 -41.56 9.49
CA PRO A 15 -23.97 -41.17 9.85
C PRO A 15 -22.95 -41.49 8.73
N MET A 16 -23.20 -42.55 7.96
CA MET A 16 -22.42 -42.92 6.77
C MET A 16 -22.61 -41.98 5.57
N ASP A 17 -23.84 -41.52 5.29
CA ASP A 17 -24.11 -40.57 4.20
C ASP A 17 -23.46 -39.21 4.51
N MET A 18 -23.51 -38.79 5.77
CA MET A 18 -22.87 -37.56 6.22
C MET A 18 -21.34 -37.65 6.07
N MET A 19 -20.74 -38.80 6.40
CA MET A 19 -19.30 -39.06 6.23
C MET A 19 -18.89 -39.12 4.75
N GLN A 20 -19.73 -39.72 3.91
CA GLN A 20 -19.51 -39.83 2.47
C GLN A 20 -19.62 -38.46 1.77
N LYS A 21 -20.54 -37.60 2.23
CA LYS A 21 -20.70 -36.22 1.76
C LYS A 21 -19.52 -35.34 2.18
N MET A 22 -18.98 -35.53 3.38
CA MET A 22 -17.75 -34.86 3.83
C MET A 22 -16.53 -35.30 3.02
N MET A 23 -16.36 -36.61 2.77
CA MET A 23 -15.28 -37.11 1.91
C MET A 23 -15.43 -36.64 0.46
N GLY A 24 -16.66 -36.60 -0.06
CA GLY A 24 -16.97 -36.11 -1.40
C GLY A 24 -16.66 -34.63 -1.57
N GLN A 25 -16.96 -33.79 -0.58
CA GLN A 25 -16.58 -32.38 -0.59
C GLN A 25 -15.05 -32.18 -0.47
N MET A 26 -14.35 -33.06 0.25
CA MET A 26 -12.89 -32.97 0.38
C MET A 26 -12.14 -33.46 -0.85
N GLY A 27 -12.73 -34.39 -1.63
CA GLY A 27 -12.16 -34.92 -2.87
C GLY A 27 -12.55 -34.17 -4.15
N SER A 28 -13.53 -33.27 -4.09
CA SER A 28 -14.10 -32.60 -5.28
C SER A 28 -13.74 -31.12 -5.41
N GLN A 29 -12.70 -30.64 -4.73
CA GLN A 29 -12.19 -29.30 -4.97
C GLN A 29 -10.98 -29.36 -5.92
N PRO A 30 -11.18 -29.02 -7.21
CA PRO A 30 -10.10 -28.97 -8.18
C PRO A 30 -9.27 -27.70 -7.94
N GLY A 31 -7.96 -27.87 -7.78
CA GLY A 31 -6.91 -26.92 -8.17
C GLY A 31 -7.23 -25.42 -8.26
N GLY A 32 -7.74 -24.81 -7.19
CA GLY A 32 -7.71 -23.37 -7.00
C GLY A 32 -6.55 -23.02 -6.08
N GLU A 33 -5.78 -21.98 -6.40
CA GLU A 33 -4.62 -21.40 -5.68
C GLU A 33 -4.89 -20.96 -4.22
N ALA A 34 -5.65 -21.72 -3.44
CA ALA A 34 -5.66 -21.62 -1.99
C ALA A 34 -4.41 -22.36 -1.48
N GLY A 35 -3.26 -21.68 -1.50
CA GLY A 35 -2.05 -22.15 -0.85
C GLY A 35 -2.37 -22.65 0.56
N ASN A 36 -1.71 -23.74 0.96
CA ASN A 36 -1.91 -24.39 2.27
C ASN A 36 -2.09 -23.32 3.37
N PRO A 37 -3.14 -23.37 4.22
CA PRO A 37 -3.42 -22.34 5.23
C PRO A 37 -2.21 -21.99 6.10
N MET A 38 -1.33 -22.97 6.35
CA MET A 38 -0.06 -22.77 7.04
C MET A 38 0.92 -21.88 6.24
N GLN A 39 0.99 -22.03 4.93
CA GLN A 39 1.83 -21.23 4.03
C GLN A 39 1.31 -19.78 3.91
N GLN A 40 -0.01 -19.58 3.89
CA GLN A 40 -0.61 -18.24 3.93
C GLN A 40 -0.32 -17.53 5.24
N MET A 41 -0.46 -18.24 6.38
CA MET A 41 -0.11 -17.72 7.70
C MET A 41 1.36 -17.32 7.79
N MET A 42 2.27 -18.17 7.30
CA MET A 42 3.70 -17.88 7.26
C MET A 42 4.03 -16.70 6.34
N GLY A 43 3.35 -16.57 5.20
CA GLY A 43 3.46 -15.42 4.30
C GLY A 43 3.09 -14.11 5.00
N MET A 44 1.92 -14.06 5.64
CA MET A 44 1.47 -12.90 6.41
C MET A 44 2.43 -12.56 7.57
N CYS A 45 2.92 -13.55 8.32
CA CYS A 45 3.93 -13.32 9.37
C CYS A 45 5.23 -12.73 8.81
N SER A 46 5.66 -13.16 7.63
CA SER A 46 6.85 -12.64 6.97
C SER A 46 6.69 -11.18 6.53
N GLU A 47 5.52 -10.80 6.01
CA GLU A 47 5.20 -9.42 5.62
C GLU A 47 5.16 -8.49 6.83
N ILE A 48 4.55 -8.94 7.93
CA ILE A 48 4.52 -8.19 9.20
C ILE A 48 5.94 -7.99 9.73
N LEU A 49 6.77 -9.05 9.74
CA LEU A 49 8.16 -8.94 10.20
C LEU A 49 8.96 -7.97 9.32
N ALA A 50 8.76 -8.00 8.00
CA ALA A 50 9.39 -7.08 7.06
C ALA A 50 8.96 -5.63 7.32
N ALA A 51 7.67 -5.39 7.59
CA ALA A 51 7.15 -4.07 7.94
C ALA A 51 7.71 -3.57 9.28
N ILE A 52 7.83 -4.43 10.29
CA ILE A 52 8.45 -4.11 11.58
C ILE A 52 9.93 -3.78 11.37
N HIS A 53 10.68 -4.61 10.63
CA HIS A 53 12.09 -4.35 10.33
C HIS A 53 12.27 -2.99 9.64
N LYS A 54 11.47 -2.71 8.61
CA LYS A 54 11.51 -1.42 7.91
C LYS A 54 11.23 -0.26 8.87
N THR A 55 10.21 -0.38 9.73
CA THR A 55 9.85 0.66 10.70
C THR A 55 10.95 0.88 11.74
N THR A 56 11.52 -0.20 12.28
CA THR A 56 12.63 -0.12 13.25
C THR A 56 13.88 0.47 12.63
N SER A 57 14.22 0.11 11.38
CA SER A 57 15.33 0.71 10.65
C SER A 57 15.11 2.20 10.41
N MET A 58 13.88 2.64 10.11
CA MET A 58 13.54 4.06 10.01
C MET A 58 13.63 4.77 11.37
N ALA A 59 13.18 4.13 12.45
CA ALA A 59 13.25 4.67 13.80
C ALA A 59 14.70 4.82 14.30
N ALA A 60 15.60 3.94 13.87
CA ALA A 60 17.02 4.06 14.18
C ALA A 60 17.66 5.34 13.60
N LEU A 61 17.07 5.91 12.54
CA LEU A 61 17.50 7.17 11.93
C LEU A 61 16.90 8.40 12.64
N ALA A 62 16.01 8.20 13.62
CA ALA A 62 15.25 9.27 14.27
C ALA A 62 15.98 9.88 15.49
N THR A 63 17.31 9.90 15.48
CA THR A 63 18.06 10.58 16.55
C THR A 63 17.94 12.10 16.40
N PRO A 64 17.98 12.87 17.51
CA PRO A 64 17.87 14.34 17.44
C PRO A 64 18.89 15.01 16.51
N GLU A 65 20.09 14.45 16.44
CA GLU A 65 21.18 14.94 15.58
C GLU A 65 20.85 14.73 14.10
N LEU A 66 20.40 13.53 13.73
CA LEU A 66 19.99 13.23 12.36
C LEU A 66 18.76 14.02 11.93
N HIS A 67 17.80 14.25 12.85
CA HIS A 67 16.66 15.13 12.61
C HIS A 67 17.10 16.57 12.33
N THR A 68 18.07 17.09 13.09
CA THR A 68 18.61 18.43 12.87
C THR A 68 19.25 18.54 11.49
N LEU A 69 20.12 17.59 11.14
CA LEU A 69 20.77 17.55 9.82
C LEU A 69 19.76 17.45 8.68
N PHE A 70 18.73 16.63 8.84
CA PHE A 70 17.65 16.53 7.86
C PHE A 70 16.86 17.85 7.73
N GLY A 71 16.59 18.53 8.85
CA GLY A 71 15.95 19.83 8.85
C GLY A 71 16.77 20.89 8.12
N GLU A 72 18.06 21.01 8.42
CA GLU A 72 18.97 21.94 7.75
C GLU A 72 19.08 21.65 6.25
N TRP A 73 19.19 20.36 5.89
CA TRP A 73 19.20 19.93 4.50
C TRP A 73 17.88 20.28 3.78
N MET A 74 16.73 20.01 4.40
CA MET A 74 15.41 20.36 3.87
C MET A 74 15.26 21.87 3.68
N GLU A 75 15.72 22.67 4.63
CA GLU A 75 15.68 24.13 4.50
C GLU A 75 16.58 24.64 3.37
N SER A 76 17.76 24.04 3.18
CA SER A 76 18.62 24.35 2.02
C SER A 76 17.92 24.02 0.72
N LEU A 77 17.31 22.83 0.66
CA LEU A 77 16.59 22.35 -0.52
C LEU A 77 15.41 23.25 -0.86
N GLU A 78 14.66 23.72 0.15
CA GLU A 78 13.60 24.71 -0.03
C GLU A 78 14.11 26.04 -0.60
N ARG A 79 15.24 26.55 -0.08
CA ARG A 79 15.84 27.80 -0.58
C ARG A 79 16.29 27.67 -2.04
N GLU A 80 16.91 26.56 -2.39
CA GLU A 80 17.35 26.28 -3.76
C GLU A 80 16.15 26.13 -4.71
N ALA A 81 15.07 25.51 -4.26
CA ALA A 81 13.84 25.38 -5.05
C ALA A 81 13.18 26.74 -5.31
N LEU A 82 13.15 27.63 -4.30
CA LEU A 82 12.63 28.98 -4.45
C LEU A 82 13.50 29.82 -5.39
N ALA A 83 14.82 29.79 -5.22
CA ALA A 83 15.74 30.48 -6.13
C ALA A 83 15.58 29.99 -7.58
N ALA A 84 15.32 28.68 -7.77
CA ALA A 84 15.04 28.14 -9.09
C ALA A 84 13.76 28.69 -9.73
N LEU A 85 12.74 28.92 -8.91
CA LEU A 85 11.46 29.47 -9.36
C LEU A 85 11.52 30.98 -9.56
N ASP A 86 12.29 31.71 -8.75
CA ASP A 86 12.49 33.16 -8.93
C ASP A 86 13.20 33.49 -10.25
N ASP A 87 14.17 32.67 -10.66
CA ASP A 87 14.90 32.85 -11.93
C ASP A 87 14.02 32.63 -13.18
N GLN A 88 13.07 31.69 -13.12
CA GLN A 88 12.36 31.16 -14.30
C GLN A 88 10.84 31.47 -14.29
N GLY A 89 10.29 31.89 -13.17
CA GLY A 89 8.86 32.16 -12.94
C GLY A 89 7.99 30.90 -12.82
N ALA A 90 8.34 29.82 -13.51
CA ALA A 90 7.69 28.52 -13.40
C ALA A 90 8.66 27.39 -13.77
N ALA A 91 8.51 26.24 -13.10
CA ALA A 91 9.25 25.02 -13.41
C ALA A 91 8.36 23.80 -13.22
N ASP A 92 8.57 22.76 -14.03
CA ASP A 92 7.95 21.46 -13.81
C ASP A 92 8.76 20.61 -12.80
N ALA A 93 8.17 19.50 -12.36
CA ALA A 93 8.77 18.62 -11.36
C ALA A 93 10.10 18.02 -11.82
N THR A 94 10.22 17.68 -13.11
CA THR A 94 11.43 17.09 -13.69
C THR A 94 12.60 18.09 -13.72
N ALA A 95 12.33 19.34 -14.10
CA ALA A 95 13.31 20.42 -14.10
C ALA A 95 13.81 20.71 -12.67
N LEU A 96 12.90 20.78 -11.70
CA LEU A 96 13.27 20.97 -10.30
C LEU A 96 14.06 19.79 -9.74
N ALA A 97 13.65 18.55 -10.03
CA ALA A 97 14.37 17.35 -9.61
C ALA A 97 15.82 17.34 -10.12
N THR A 98 16.02 17.74 -11.38
CA THR A 98 17.34 17.85 -12.00
C THR A 98 18.18 18.93 -11.34
N LYS A 99 17.62 20.13 -11.10
CA LYS A 99 18.35 21.25 -10.48
C LYS A 99 18.72 20.94 -9.02
N LEU A 100 17.81 20.32 -8.28
CA LEU A 100 17.98 19.97 -6.86
C LEU A 100 18.71 18.64 -6.63
N LYS A 101 19.00 17.88 -7.70
CA LYS A 101 19.65 16.56 -7.65
C LYS A 101 18.94 15.56 -6.73
N ILE A 102 17.62 15.56 -6.79
CA ILE A 102 16.75 14.64 -6.05
C ILE A 102 15.85 13.86 -7.01
N SER A 103 15.12 12.87 -6.50
CA SER A 103 14.11 12.18 -7.31
C SER A 103 12.94 13.11 -7.64
N GLU A 104 12.25 12.85 -8.75
CA GLU A 104 11.04 13.60 -9.12
C GLU A 104 9.95 13.53 -8.05
N ALA A 105 9.77 12.35 -7.43
CA ALA A 105 8.84 12.18 -6.31
C ALA A 105 9.20 13.10 -5.13
N SER A 106 10.49 13.23 -4.82
CA SER A 106 10.97 14.14 -3.78
C SER A 106 10.77 15.60 -4.17
N ALA A 107 11.02 15.98 -5.42
CA ALA A 107 10.77 17.33 -5.91
C ALA A 107 9.29 17.72 -5.78
N ILE A 108 8.38 16.82 -6.19
CA ILE A 108 6.93 17.01 -6.00
C ILE A 108 6.60 17.24 -4.52
N HIS A 109 7.17 16.45 -3.62
CA HIS A 109 6.96 16.61 -2.19
C HIS A 109 7.44 17.97 -1.67
N VAL A 110 8.65 18.41 -2.06
CA VAL A 110 9.21 19.71 -1.68
C VAL A 110 8.31 20.86 -2.16
N VAL A 111 7.86 20.84 -3.41
CA VAL A 111 7.01 21.91 -3.94
C VAL A 111 5.63 21.89 -3.28
N ALA A 112 5.05 20.72 -3.03
CA ALA A 112 3.80 20.60 -2.26
C ALA A 112 3.96 21.15 -0.84
N HIS A 113 5.10 20.90 -0.20
CA HIS A 113 5.41 21.44 1.12
C HIS A 113 5.54 22.98 1.09
N LEU A 114 6.27 23.53 0.12
CA LEU A 114 6.38 24.98 -0.09
C LEU A 114 5.00 25.63 -0.37
N ALA A 115 4.15 24.97 -1.15
CA ALA A 115 2.81 25.44 -1.46
C ALA A 115 1.92 25.45 -0.21
N SER A 116 2.01 24.42 0.64
CA SER A 116 1.29 24.38 1.92
C SER A 116 1.70 25.51 2.88
N LYS A 117 2.93 26.03 2.73
CA LYS A 117 3.45 27.21 3.45
C LYS A 117 3.10 28.54 2.76
N GLY A 118 2.39 28.53 1.63
CA GLY A 118 2.04 29.72 0.87
C GLY A 118 3.22 30.38 0.13
N LYS A 119 4.35 29.68 -0.02
CA LYS A 119 5.55 30.23 -0.66
C LYS A 119 5.52 30.11 -2.20
N VAL A 120 4.73 29.18 -2.74
CA VAL A 120 4.61 28.93 -4.19
C VAL A 120 3.17 28.54 -4.54
N SER A 121 2.77 28.73 -5.80
CA SER A 121 1.51 28.22 -6.34
C SER A 121 1.75 26.98 -7.21
N LEU A 122 0.93 25.94 -7.02
CA LEU A 122 0.94 24.76 -7.88
C LEU A 122 -0.06 24.90 -9.02
N SER A 123 0.33 24.48 -10.21
CA SER A 123 -0.59 24.28 -11.34
C SER A 123 -0.44 22.86 -11.87
N VAL A 124 -1.56 22.25 -12.23
CA VAL A 124 -1.59 20.89 -12.79
C VAL A 124 -2.05 20.98 -14.23
N ARG A 125 -1.30 20.38 -15.14
CA ARG A 125 -1.64 20.30 -16.56
C ARG A 125 -1.65 18.83 -16.97
N ALA A 126 -2.71 18.40 -17.65
CA ALA A 126 -2.75 17.08 -18.26
C ALA A 126 -1.69 17.01 -19.38
N THR A 127 -0.79 16.03 -19.31
CA THR A 127 0.24 15.78 -20.34
C THR A 127 -0.21 14.77 -21.40
N GLY A 128 -1.39 14.16 -21.22
CA GLY A 128 -2.03 13.33 -22.22
C GLY A 128 -3.01 14.15 -23.07
N GLN A 129 -2.88 14.05 -24.40
CA GLN A 129 -3.99 14.36 -25.29
C GLN A 129 -5.20 13.55 -24.83
N GLY A 130 -6.20 14.22 -24.26
CA GLY A 130 -7.52 13.65 -24.14
C GLY A 130 -8.07 13.45 -25.55
N ALA A 131 -7.93 12.25 -26.09
CA ALA A 131 -8.87 11.81 -27.12
C ALA A 131 -10.17 11.43 -26.39
N PRO A 132 -11.33 11.93 -26.85
CA PRO A 132 -12.63 11.53 -26.33
C PRO A 132 -12.89 10.03 -26.51
#